data_AF-A0A7X7G9W8-F1
#
_entry.id   AF-A0A7X7G9W8-F1
#
_cell.length_a   1.000
_cell.length_b   1.000
_cell.length_c   1.000
_cell.angle_alpha   90.00
_cell.angle_beta   90.00
_cell.angle_gamma   90.00
#
_symmetry.space_group_name_H-M   'P 1'
#
loop_
_entity.id
_entity.type
_entity.pdbx_description
1 polymer ?
#
loop_
_entity_poly.entity_id
_entity_poly.type
_entity_poly.pdbx_seq_one_letter_code
_entity_poly.pdbx_strand_id
1 'polypeptide(L)'
;EAVEHVVAPYRVQVEVQHLRGVPPVENDPGANRLLEAAARDVLGPDAVQATEQSLGGEDFAWLLTRAPGAMARLGTRAPGGRAFDLHRGDLVVDEAAIAIGARVLARVAVLAGRQPLPGGPTAPLRNIPNP
;
A
#
# COMPACT_ATOMS: atom_id res chain seq x y z
N GLU A 1 -0.93 6.99 -31.89
CA GLU A 1 -0.68 5.99 -32.93
C GLU A 1 -1.80 4.96 -33.12
N ALA A 2 -2.05 4.01 -32.19
CA ALA A 2 -3.07 2.98 -32.41
C ALA A 2 -4.50 3.53 -32.65
N VAL A 3 -4.93 4.49 -31.83
CA VAL A 3 -6.25 5.15 -31.98
C VAL A 3 -6.35 5.91 -33.30
N GLU A 4 -5.27 6.58 -33.72
CA GLU A 4 -5.22 7.36 -34.97
C GLU A 4 -5.34 6.44 -36.20
N HIS A 5 -4.66 5.29 -36.19
CA HIS A 5 -4.78 4.30 -37.27
C HIS A 5 -6.18 3.70 -37.40
N VAL A 6 -6.89 3.49 -36.28
CA VAL A 6 -8.27 3.01 -36.29
C VAL A 6 -9.22 4.03 -36.93
N VAL A 7 -9.04 5.32 -36.65
CA VAL A 7 -9.99 6.37 -37.11
C VAL A 7 -9.67 6.92 -38.51
N ALA A 8 -8.48 6.66 -39.05
CA ALA A 8 -8.01 7.21 -40.33
C ALA A 8 -8.98 7.00 -41.53
N PRO A 9 -9.65 5.84 -41.72
CA PRO A 9 -10.59 5.64 -42.83
C PRO A 9 -11.89 6.46 -42.70
N TYR A 10 -12.23 6.90 -41.49
CA TYR A 10 -13.53 7.47 -41.16
C TYR A 10 -13.59 8.99 -41.28
N ARG A 11 -12.46 9.65 -41.60
CA ARG A 11 -12.36 11.12 -41.75
C ARG A 11 -12.87 11.91 -40.53
N VAL A 12 -12.68 11.35 -39.34
CA VAL A 12 -13.00 12.01 -38.07
C VAL A 12 -11.73 12.54 -37.41
N GLN A 13 -11.88 13.55 -36.55
CA GLN A 13 -10.82 14.00 -35.65
C GLN A 13 -10.99 13.30 -34.29
N VAL A 14 -9.89 12.94 -33.65
CA VAL A 14 -9.88 12.32 -32.33
C VAL A 14 -9.04 13.15 -31.36
N GLU A 15 -9.57 13.38 -30.17
CA GLU A 15 -8.84 13.93 -29.05
C GLU A 15 -8.74 12.85 -27.97
N VAL A 16 -7.52 12.54 -27.53
CA VAL A 16 -7.27 11.55 -26.47
C VAL A 16 -6.78 12.28 -25.23
N GLN A 17 -7.61 12.26 -24.19
CA GLN A 17 -7.23 12.75 -22.86
C GLN A 17 -6.92 11.55 -21.97
N HIS A 18 -5.63 11.38 -21.63
CA HIS A 18 -5.20 10.34 -20.70
C HIS A 18 -5.00 10.94 -19.31
N LEU A 19 -5.95 10.66 -18.42
CA LEU A 19 -5.85 10.99 -17.00
C LEU A 19 -5.17 9.84 -16.28
N ARG A 20 -3.97 10.06 -15.75
CA ARG A 20 -3.29 9.04 -14.93
C ARG A 20 -3.99 8.95 -13.58
N GLY A 21 -4.41 7.73 -13.24
CA GLY A 21 -4.93 7.41 -11.91
C GLY A 21 -3.83 7.32 -10.85
N VAL A 22 -4.17 6.67 -9.75
CA VAL A 22 -3.26 6.41 -8.63
C VAL A 22 -2.04 5.60 -9.10
N PRO A 23 -0.81 5.98 -8.74
CA PRO A 23 0.39 5.19 -9.05
C PRO A 23 0.35 3.82 -8.34
N PRO A 24 1.18 2.85 -8.75
CA PRO A 24 1.33 1.61 -8.00
C PRO A 24 1.90 1.89 -6.60
N VAL A 25 1.52 1.07 -5.63
CA VAL A 25 2.18 1.04 -4.32
C VAL A 25 3.54 0.37 -4.49
N GLU A 26 4.61 1.14 -4.27
CA GLU A 26 5.99 0.66 -4.30
C GLU A 26 6.61 0.81 -2.92
N ASN A 27 6.80 -0.32 -2.21
CA ASN A 27 7.43 -0.32 -0.90
C ASN A 27 8.94 -0.09 -1.03
N ASP A 28 9.49 0.88 -0.27
CA ASP A 28 10.93 1.04 -0.11
C ASP A 28 11.53 -0.23 0.55
N PRO A 29 12.63 -0.80 0.02
CA PRO A 29 13.23 -2.01 0.59
C PRO A 29 13.66 -1.87 2.05
N GLY A 30 14.11 -0.69 2.49
CA GLY A 30 14.49 -0.42 3.87
C GLY A 30 13.28 -0.37 4.81
N ALA A 31 12.26 0.39 4.43
CA ALA A 31 10.99 0.46 5.16
C ALA A 31 10.31 -0.91 5.26
N ASN A 32 10.33 -1.69 4.17
CA ASN A 32 9.74 -3.02 4.13
C ASN A 32 10.46 -3.98 5.09
N ARG A 33 11.80 -3.91 5.18
CA ARG A 33 12.58 -4.70 6.15
C ARG A 33 12.27 -4.32 7.59
N LEU A 34 12.06 -3.04 7.89
CA LEU A 34 11.65 -2.60 9.23
C LEU A 34 10.27 -3.13 9.62
N LEU A 35 9.33 -3.08 8.67
CA LEU A 35 7.98 -3.62 8.85
C LEU A 35 7.98 -5.13 9.08
N GLU A 36 8.77 -5.86 8.29
CA GLU A 36 8.98 -7.30 8.44
C GLU A 36 9.62 -7.66 9.80
N ALA A 37 10.69 -6.96 10.19
CA ALA A 37 11.34 -7.19 11.48
C ALA A 37 10.38 -6.92 12.65
N ALA A 38 9.61 -5.84 12.59
CA ALA A 38 8.62 -5.51 13.60
C ALA A 38 7.51 -6.58 13.70
N ALA A 39 6.99 -7.07 12.58
CA ALA A 39 5.99 -8.12 12.56
C ALA A 39 6.53 -9.41 13.21
N ARG A 40 7.76 -9.82 12.86
CA ARG A 40 8.40 -11.00 13.42
C ARG A 40 8.69 -10.87 14.92
N ASP A 41 9.10 -9.69 15.39
CA ASP A 41 9.32 -9.43 16.81
C ASP A 41 8.02 -9.52 17.63
N VAL A 42 6.90 -9.06 17.07
CA VAL A 42 5.62 -8.98 17.78
C VAL A 42 4.86 -10.31 17.77
N LEU A 43 4.91 -11.03 16.65
CA LEU A 43 4.05 -12.18 16.37
C LEU A 43 4.82 -13.50 16.19
N GLY A 44 6.14 -13.47 16.10
CA GLY A 44 6.99 -14.63 15.86
C GLY A 44 7.43 -14.79 14.40
N PRO A 45 8.32 -15.76 14.11
CA PRO A 45 9.00 -15.90 12.82
C PRO A 45 8.04 -16.15 11.64
N ASP A 46 6.91 -16.80 11.88
CA ASP A 46 5.94 -17.19 10.84
C ASP A 46 4.90 -16.09 10.51
N ALA A 47 5.05 -14.90 11.10
CA ALA A 47 4.09 -13.81 10.99
C ALA A 47 4.03 -13.13 9.61
N VAL A 48 5.06 -13.33 8.78
CA VAL A 48 5.21 -12.63 7.50
C VAL A 48 5.08 -13.63 6.36
N GLN A 49 4.17 -13.32 5.44
CA GLN A 49 3.93 -14.13 4.24
C GLN A 49 4.00 -13.23 3.01
N ALA A 50 4.44 -13.80 1.89
CA ALA A 50 4.39 -13.10 0.60
C ALA A 50 2.92 -12.83 0.23
N THR A 51 2.62 -11.58 -0.11
CA THR A 51 1.30 -11.18 -0.57
C THR A 51 1.28 -11.12 -2.08
N GLU A 52 0.23 -11.66 -2.70
CA GLU A 52 -0.02 -11.45 -4.13
C GLU A 52 -0.25 -9.96 -4.43
N GLN A 53 0.29 -9.51 -5.56
CA GLN A 53 0.04 -8.16 -6.08
C GLN A 53 -1.47 -7.96 -6.28
N SER A 54 -1.99 -6.82 -5.83
CA SER A 54 -3.37 -6.42 -6.11
C SER A 54 -3.41 -5.54 -7.34
N LEU A 55 -4.48 -5.69 -8.14
CA LEU A 55 -4.81 -4.80 -9.25
C LEU A 55 -5.62 -3.57 -8.81
N GLY A 56 -6.01 -3.50 -7.53
CA GLY A 56 -6.72 -2.35 -6.97
C GLY A 56 -5.80 -1.15 -6.74
N GLY A 57 -6.33 0.06 -6.96
CA GLY A 57 -5.63 1.31 -6.65
C GLY A 57 -5.69 1.64 -5.16
N GLU A 58 -4.59 2.17 -4.61
CA GLU A 58 -4.44 2.51 -3.19
C GLU A 58 -3.76 3.88 -3.07
N ASP A 59 -4.43 4.84 -2.46
CA ASP A 59 -3.99 6.25 -2.45
C ASP A 59 -2.73 6.48 -1.60
N PHE A 60 -2.42 5.56 -0.68
CA PHE A 60 -1.15 5.53 0.05
C PHE A 60 0.06 5.53 -0.90
N ALA A 61 -0.10 5.06 -2.14
CA ALA A 61 0.93 5.14 -3.17
C ALA A 61 1.42 6.58 -3.40
N TRP A 62 0.55 7.59 -3.29
CA TRP A 62 0.94 8.99 -3.41
C TRP A 62 1.89 9.44 -2.29
N LEU A 63 1.70 8.94 -1.07
CA LEU A 63 2.63 9.20 0.04
C LEU A 63 4.01 8.60 -0.25
N LEU A 64 4.03 7.38 -0.81
CA LEU A 64 5.27 6.68 -1.15
C LEU A 64 6.06 7.34 -2.29
N THR A 65 5.41 8.14 -3.15
CA THR A 65 6.14 8.98 -4.12
C THR A 65 6.96 10.11 -3.47
N ARG A 66 6.71 10.42 -2.20
CA ARG A 66 7.30 11.59 -1.52
C ARG A 66 8.27 11.22 -0.40
N ALA A 67 8.12 10.04 0.19
CA ALA A 67 8.98 9.58 1.26
C ALA A 67 9.15 8.05 1.21
N PRO A 68 10.32 7.53 1.60
CA PRO A 68 10.49 6.09 1.79
C PRO A 68 9.46 5.57 2.79
N GLY A 69 8.73 4.53 2.41
CA GLY A 69 7.69 3.93 3.24
C GLY A 69 7.33 2.54 2.75
N ALA A 70 6.54 1.84 3.55
CA ALA A 70 6.03 0.53 3.21
C ALA A 70 4.62 0.34 3.76
N MET A 71 3.80 -0.38 2.99
CA MET A 71 2.47 -0.82 3.37
C MET A 71 2.42 -2.36 3.39
N ALA A 72 1.72 -2.93 4.36
CA ALA A 72 1.44 -4.36 4.42
C ALA A 72 -0.05 -4.61 4.62
N ARG A 73 -0.50 -5.80 4.21
CA ARG A 73 -1.84 -6.29 4.56
C ARG A 73 -1.81 -6.94 5.93
N LEU A 74 -2.77 -6.57 6.78
CA LEU A 74 -2.99 -7.20 8.06
C LEU A 74 -4.06 -8.29 7.93
N GLY A 75 -3.76 -9.49 8.40
CA GLY A 75 -4.76 -10.56 8.49
C GLY A 75 -5.84 -10.19 9.51
N THR A 76 -7.09 -10.12 9.06
CA THR A 76 -8.27 -9.74 9.88
C THR A 76 -9.27 -10.88 10.07
N ARG A 77 -8.97 -12.06 9.55
CA ARG A 77 -9.85 -13.23 9.63
C ARG A 77 -9.70 -13.93 10.98
N ALA A 78 -10.82 -14.22 11.63
CA ALA A 78 -10.85 -15.01 12.86
C ALA A 78 -10.24 -16.42 12.63
N PRO A 79 -9.51 -16.99 13.61
CA PRO A 79 -9.00 -18.35 13.52
C PRO A 79 -10.11 -19.37 13.19
N GLY A 80 -9.93 -20.16 12.13
CA GLY A 80 -10.96 -21.09 11.65
C GLY A 80 -12.20 -20.43 11.01
N GLY A 81 -12.28 -19.10 11.02
CA GLY A 81 -13.37 -18.34 10.44
C GLY A 81 -13.31 -18.23 8.92
N ARG A 82 -14.44 -17.81 8.34
CA ARG A 82 -14.61 -17.57 6.90
C ARG A 82 -13.75 -16.40 6.42
N ALA A 83 -13.16 -16.53 5.23
CA ALA A 83 -12.52 -15.42 4.54
C ALA A 83 -13.56 -14.55 3.80
N PHE A 84 -13.45 -13.23 3.94
CA PHE A 84 -14.31 -12.25 3.29
C PHE A 84 -13.48 -11.40 2.32
N ASP A 85 -14.12 -10.95 1.24
CA ASP A 85 -13.57 -9.94 0.34
C ASP A 85 -13.78 -8.54 0.94
N LEU A 86 -12.80 -7.64 0.73
CA LEU A 86 -12.75 -6.28 1.30
C LEU A 86 -13.98 -5.43 0.93
N HIS A 87 -14.63 -5.66 -0.20
CA HIS A 87 -15.74 -4.83 -0.68
C HIS A 87 -17.13 -5.38 -0.38
N ARG A 88 -17.23 -6.42 0.44
CA ARG A 88 -18.52 -6.99 0.82
C ARG A 88 -19.17 -6.22 1.98
N GLY A 89 -20.47 -5.96 1.86
CA GLY A 89 -21.28 -5.33 2.91
C GLY A 89 -21.49 -6.20 4.17
N ASP A 90 -21.15 -7.49 4.12
CA ASP A 90 -21.18 -8.44 5.23
C ASP A 90 -19.77 -8.80 5.76
N LEU A 91 -18.76 -7.97 5.47
CA LEU A 91 -17.40 -8.14 5.99
C LEU A 91 -17.40 -8.14 7.52
N VAL A 92 -16.84 -9.20 8.12
CA VAL A 92 -16.60 -9.30 9.56
C VAL A 92 -15.09 -9.38 9.80
N VAL A 93 -14.59 -8.47 10.63
CA VAL A 93 -13.18 -8.39 11.04
C VAL A 93 -13.05 -8.92 12.47
N ASP A 94 -12.05 -9.77 12.71
CA ASP A 94 -11.62 -10.13 14.06
C ASP A 94 -10.92 -8.93 14.72
N GLU A 95 -11.53 -8.38 15.76
CA GLU A 95 -11.02 -7.20 16.48
C GLU A 95 -9.66 -7.46 17.14
N ALA A 96 -9.26 -8.72 17.35
CA ALA A 96 -7.90 -9.03 17.80
C ALA A 96 -6.83 -8.46 16.86
N ALA A 97 -7.15 -8.30 15.57
CA ALA A 97 -6.27 -7.66 14.59
C ALA A 97 -5.92 -6.22 14.95
N ILE A 98 -6.79 -5.47 15.64
CA ILE A 98 -6.54 -4.08 16.04
C ILE A 98 -5.33 -3.98 16.96
N ALA A 99 -5.30 -4.81 18.01
CA ALA A 99 -4.18 -4.84 18.95
C ALA A 99 -2.89 -5.31 18.28
N ILE A 100 -2.98 -6.27 17.35
CA ILE A 100 -1.85 -6.74 16.56
C ILE A 100 -1.28 -5.60 15.71
N GLY A 101 -2.12 -4.92 14.92
CA GLY A 101 -1.71 -3.81 14.05
C GLY A 101 -1.05 -2.69 14.85
N ALA A 102 -1.65 -2.29 15.98
CA ALA A 102 -1.10 -1.26 16.85
C ALA A 102 0.30 -1.64 17.40
N ARG A 103 0.47 -2.89 17.86
CA ARG A 103 1.76 -3.38 18.37
C ARG A 103 2.83 -3.42 17.29
N VAL A 104 2.50 -3.87 16.08
CA VAL A 104 3.44 -3.91 14.95
C VAL A 104 3.86 -2.49 14.57
N LEU A 105 2.92 -1.56 14.38
CA LEU A 105 3.24 -0.17 14.04
C LEU A 105 4.07 0.54 15.12
N ALA A 106 3.74 0.33 16.40
CA ALA A 106 4.53 0.84 17.51
C ALA A 106 5.96 0.27 17.49
N ARG A 107 6.12 -1.02 17.19
CA ARG A 107 7.44 -1.65 17.06
C ARG A 107 8.22 -1.09 15.88
N VAL A 108 7.57 -0.83 14.73
CA VAL A 108 8.21 -0.16 13.58
C VAL A 108 8.77 1.20 13.99
N ALA A 109 8.00 2.01 14.71
CA ALA A 109 8.47 3.32 15.17
C ALA A 109 9.72 3.23 16.07
N VAL A 110 9.75 2.24 16.98
CA VAL A 110 10.91 1.99 17.85
C VAL A 110 12.15 1.56 17.05
N LEU A 111 11.98 0.69 16.05
CA LEU A 111 13.09 0.23 15.21
C LEU A 111 13.62 1.36 14.31
N ALA A 112 12.72 2.09 13.64
CA ALA A 112 13.08 3.21 12.79
C ALA A 112 13.78 4.34 13.55
N GLY A 113 13.37 4.62 14.79
CA GLY A 113 14.04 5.62 15.65
C GLY A 113 15.48 5.27 16.02
N ARG A 114 15.86 3.98 15.94
CA ARG A 114 17.24 3.50 16.19
C ARG A 114 18.07 3.44 14.91
N GLN A 115 17.42 3.27 13.76
CA GLN A 115 18.04 3.18 12.45
C GLN A 115 17.20 3.96 11.43
N PRO A 116 17.39 5.30 11.35
CA PRO A 116 16.64 6.12 10.42
C PRO A 116 16.92 5.68 8.97
N LEU A 117 15.87 5.64 8.15
CA LEU A 117 16.05 5.42 6.72
C LEU A 117 16.81 6.61 6.10
N PRO A 118 17.83 6.37 5.27
CA PRO A 118 18.51 7.45 4.55
C PRO A 118 17.52 8.16 3.61
N GLY A 119 17.47 9.50 3.67
CA GLY A 119 16.56 10.31 2.86
C GLY A 119 15.25 10.73 3.53
N GLY A 120 15.18 10.71 4.87
CA GLY A 120 14.03 11.24 5.61
C GLY A 120 13.64 12.67 5.17
N PRO A 121 12.36 13.04 5.24
CA PRO A 121 11.85 14.26 4.60
C PRO A 121 12.55 15.51 5.16
N THR A 122 13.31 16.19 4.30
CA THR A 122 13.91 17.50 4.60
C THR A 122 12.95 18.66 4.32
N ALA A 123 11.78 18.39 3.74
CA ALA A 123 10.78 19.38 3.38
C ALA A 123 9.42 19.07 4.05
N PRO A 124 8.68 20.10 4.48
CA PRO A 124 7.34 19.91 5.06
C PRO A 124 6.42 19.19 4.06
N LEU A 125 5.55 18.32 4.57
CA LEU A 125 4.54 17.60 3.80
C LEU A 125 3.64 18.62 3.06
N ARG A 126 3.97 18.91 1.80
CA ARG A 126 3.10 19.72 0.93
C ARG A 126 1.88 18.88 0.55
N ASN A 127 0.70 19.51 0.54
CA ASN A 127 -0.60 18.90 0.22
C ASN A 127 -0.51 17.76 -0.79
N ILE A 128 -1.09 16.63 -0.40
CA ILE A 128 -1.46 15.54 -1.31
C ILE A 128 -2.58 16.12 -2.17
N PRO A 129 -2.43 16.17 -3.51
CA PRO A 129 -3.56 16.56 -4.36
C PRO A 129 -4.71 15.58 -4.08
N ASN A 130 -5.87 16.12 -3.69
CA ASN A 130 -7.09 15.34 -3.62
C ASN A 130 -7.44 14.91 -5.07
N PRO A 131 -7.83 13.66 -5.33
CA PRO A 131 -8.30 13.25 -6.66
C PRO A 131 -9.50 14.07 -7.12
#